data_AF-X0X6Z9-F1
#
_entry.id   AF-X0X6Z9-F1
#
_cell.length_a   1.000
_cell.length_b   1.000
_cell.length_c   1.000
_cell.angle_alpha   90.00
_cell.angle_beta   90.00
_cell.angle_gamma   90.00
#
_symmetry.space_group_name_H-M   'P 1'
#
loop_
_entity.id
_entity.type
_entity.pdbx_description
1 polymer ?
#
loop_
_entity_poly.entity_id
_entity_poly.type
_entity_poly.pdbx_seq_one_letter_code
_entity_poly.pdbx_strand_id
1 'polypeptide(L)'
;LGMRVLDLAGAGAAGGLGAGLVAFLGAELVLGAQLVAEAVGLRQRLEGVDLAVTGEGRLDAQTSFGKAPWQVARLARGCGVPVIAIVGSLAEDCRPALGDAFDAVVAVTPRAMSVGEAMAQGAKLVADAAERVARLLLVGGRLGRR
;
A
#
# COMPACT_ATOMS: atom_id res chain seq x y z
N LEU A 1 -16.96 20.21 27.69
CA LEU A 1 -16.63 20.33 26.25
C LEU A 1 -17.84 20.16 25.33
N GLY A 2 -18.91 19.43 25.72
CA GLY A 2 -20.11 19.29 24.87
C GLY A 2 -19.90 18.47 23.59
N MET A 3 -18.69 17.98 23.35
CA MET A 3 -18.34 17.15 22.20
C MET A 3 -18.54 15.67 22.51
N ARG A 4 -19.26 14.97 21.65
CA ARG A 4 -19.43 13.51 21.71
C ARG A 4 -18.26 12.84 21.00
N VAL A 5 -17.29 12.34 21.77
CA VAL A 5 -16.11 11.65 21.25
C VAL A 5 -16.16 10.12 21.42
N LEU A 6 -17.15 9.60 22.15
CA LEU A 6 -17.29 8.15 22.41
C LEU A 6 -17.59 7.35 21.14
N ASP A 7 -18.44 7.88 20.25
CA ASP A 7 -18.86 7.22 19.01
C ASP A 7 -18.01 7.65 17.80
N LEU A 8 -16.98 8.48 18.00
CA LEU A 8 -16.16 9.00 16.91
C LEU A 8 -15.17 7.91 16.45
N ALA A 9 -15.31 7.48 15.19
CA ALA A 9 -14.39 6.52 14.59
C ALA A 9 -12.93 7.01 14.69
N GLY A 10 -12.04 6.17 15.20
CA GLY A 10 -10.62 6.51 15.42
C GLY A 10 -10.33 7.25 16.74
N ALA A 11 -11.34 7.61 17.54
CA ALA A 11 -11.13 8.29 18.82
C ALA A 11 -10.30 7.46 19.83
N GLY A 12 -10.39 6.13 19.76
CA GLY A 12 -9.60 5.22 20.59
C GLY A 12 -8.14 5.05 20.15
N ALA A 13 -7.72 5.65 19.04
CA ALA A 13 -6.35 5.54 18.54
C ALA A 13 -5.33 5.99 19.60
N ALA A 14 -4.23 5.23 19.71
CA ALA A 14 -3.18 5.42 20.71
C ALA A 14 -3.72 5.55 22.16
N GLY A 15 -4.71 4.74 22.52
CA GLY A 15 -5.26 4.69 23.89
C GLY A 15 -6.15 5.89 24.24
N GLY A 16 -6.84 6.48 23.27
CA GLY A 16 -7.73 7.63 23.47
C GLY A 16 -7.10 8.99 23.19
N LEU A 17 -5.83 9.02 22.75
CA LEU A 17 -5.17 10.25 22.32
C LEU A 17 -5.93 10.93 21.18
N GLY A 18 -6.47 10.16 20.23
CA GLY A 18 -7.31 10.68 19.15
C GLY A 18 -8.51 11.48 19.67
N ALA A 19 -9.23 10.94 20.66
CA ALA A 19 -10.33 11.63 21.32
C ALA A 19 -9.88 12.94 21.99
N GLY A 20 -8.72 12.92 22.65
CA GLY A 20 -8.15 14.10 23.29
C GLY A 20 -7.79 15.20 22.30
N LEU A 21 -7.11 14.87 21.21
CA LEU A 21 -6.75 15.83 20.17
C LEU A 21 -7.99 16.50 19.55
N VAL A 22 -9.04 15.73 19.29
CA VAL A 22 -10.30 16.26 18.78
C VAL A 22 -10.98 17.16 19.82
N ALA A 23 -11.11 16.69 21.06
CA ALA A 23 -11.88 17.38 22.11
C ALA A 23 -11.22 18.68 22.61
N PHE A 24 -9.89 18.69 22.68
CA PHE A 24 -9.14 19.80 23.30
C PHE A 24 -8.44 20.71 22.29
N LEU A 25 -8.06 20.20 21.11
CA LEU A 25 -7.32 20.97 20.10
C LEU A 25 -8.11 21.19 18.81
N GLY A 26 -9.34 20.66 18.71
CA GLY A 26 -10.14 20.76 17.49
C GLY A 26 -9.52 20.02 16.30
N ALA A 27 -8.72 18.98 16.55
CA ALA A 27 -8.09 18.21 15.48
C ALA A 27 -9.12 17.42 14.65
N GLU A 28 -8.77 17.14 13.39
CA GLU A 28 -9.54 16.27 12.51
C GLU A 28 -8.87 14.89 12.41
N LEU A 29 -9.66 13.82 12.55
CA LEU A 29 -9.19 12.46 12.32
C LEU A 29 -9.36 12.11 10.85
N VAL A 30 -8.24 11.90 10.16
CA VAL A 30 -8.19 11.54 8.75
C VAL A 30 -7.43 10.24 8.52
N LEU A 31 -7.61 9.62 7.36
CA LEU A 31 -6.86 8.41 7.00
C LEU A 31 -5.38 8.75 6.80
N GLY A 32 -4.50 8.12 7.58
CA GLY A 32 -3.06 8.42 7.59
C GLY A 32 -2.39 8.27 6.22
N ALA A 33 -2.72 7.21 5.46
CA ALA A 33 -2.15 7.03 4.12
C ALA A 33 -2.58 8.12 3.14
N GLN A 34 -3.83 8.61 3.24
CA GLN A 34 -4.31 9.72 2.44
C GLN A 34 -3.58 11.01 2.81
N LEU A 35 -3.46 11.32 4.11
CA LEU A 35 -2.74 12.50 4.59
C LEU A 35 -1.29 12.51 4.11
N VAL A 36 -0.59 11.38 4.20
CA VAL A 36 0.79 11.24 3.71
C VAL A 36 0.85 11.41 2.20
N ALA A 37 -0.05 10.77 1.45
CA ALA A 37 -0.10 10.89 -0.01
C ALA A 37 -0.32 12.34 -0.48
N GLU A 38 -1.19 13.08 0.20
CA GLU A 38 -1.42 14.51 -0.06
C GLU A 38 -0.18 15.34 0.31
N ALA A 39 0.41 15.11 1.48
CA ALA A 39 1.58 15.85 1.96
C ALA A 39 2.81 15.69 1.05
N VAL A 40 3.00 14.51 0.44
CA VAL A 40 4.12 14.27 -0.50
C VAL A 40 3.78 14.63 -1.96
N GLY A 41 2.57 15.10 -2.23
CA GLY A 41 2.09 15.42 -3.58
C GLY A 41 2.04 14.21 -4.50
N LEU A 42 1.63 13.05 -3.97
CA LEU A 42 1.70 11.77 -4.70
C LEU A 42 0.90 11.80 -6.00
N ARG A 43 -0.28 12.43 -6.01
CA ARG A 43 -1.12 12.53 -7.21
C ARG A 43 -0.40 13.25 -8.35
N GLN A 44 0.22 14.39 -8.07
CA GLN A 44 0.96 15.16 -9.07
C GLN A 44 2.18 14.39 -9.57
N ARG A 45 2.85 13.65 -8.67
CA ARG A 45 4.00 12.79 -9.04
C ARG A 45 3.62 11.60 -9.91
N LEU A 46 2.35 11.22 -9.99
CA LEU A 46 1.87 10.16 -10.87
C LEU A 46 1.57 10.64 -12.29
N GLU A 47 1.54 11.95 -12.53
CA GLU A 47 1.34 12.51 -13.86
C GLU A 47 2.52 12.16 -14.77
N GLY A 48 2.24 11.53 -15.92
CA GLY A 48 3.26 11.12 -16.89
C GLY A 48 4.11 9.91 -16.48
N VAL A 49 3.72 9.19 -15.42
CA VAL A 49 4.41 7.98 -14.98
C VAL A 49 3.91 6.76 -15.78
N ASP A 50 4.83 5.94 -16.27
CA ASP A 50 4.48 4.72 -17.02
C ASP A 50 4.09 3.53 -16.12
N LEU A 51 4.56 3.52 -14.86
CA LEU A 51 4.35 2.43 -13.91
C LEU A 51 4.53 2.91 -12.46
N ALA A 52 3.58 2.56 -11.59
CA ALA A 52 3.71 2.72 -10.15
C ALA A 52 4.09 1.39 -9.49
N VAL A 53 5.05 1.44 -8.56
CA VAL A 53 5.44 0.30 -7.72
C VAL A 53 5.18 0.65 -6.26
N THR A 54 4.54 -0.26 -5.52
CA THR A 54 4.27 -0.09 -4.09
C THR A 54 4.46 -1.40 -3.33
N GLY A 55 4.26 -1.40 -2.02
CA GLY A 55 4.45 -2.60 -1.21
C GLY A 55 4.19 -2.39 0.27
N GLU A 56 3.99 -3.52 0.96
CA GLU A 56 3.96 -3.61 2.42
C GLU A 56 4.40 -5.01 2.88
N GLY A 57 4.60 -5.20 4.19
CA GLY A 57 5.06 -6.48 4.73
C GLY A 57 4.07 -7.63 4.54
N ARG A 58 2.77 -7.37 4.67
CA ARG A 58 1.71 -8.35 4.44
C ARG A 58 0.53 -7.67 3.79
N LEU A 59 0.14 -8.18 2.62
CA LEU A 59 -1.01 -7.72 1.88
C LEU A 59 -2.21 -8.59 2.26
N ASP A 60 -3.21 -7.99 2.88
CA ASP A 60 -4.40 -8.64 3.44
C ASP A 60 -5.67 -7.82 3.15
N ALA A 61 -6.83 -8.31 3.57
CA ALA A 61 -8.07 -7.55 3.40
C ALA A 61 -8.05 -6.19 4.11
N GLN A 62 -7.21 -5.97 5.13
CA GLN A 62 -7.10 -4.68 5.80
C GLN A 62 -6.43 -3.61 4.93
N THR A 63 -5.68 -4.02 3.91
CA THR A 63 -5.03 -3.08 2.99
C THR A 63 -6.05 -2.20 2.27
N SER A 64 -7.20 -2.75 1.87
CA SER A 64 -8.27 -1.99 1.19
C SER A 64 -8.92 -0.92 2.09
N PHE A 65 -8.70 -0.97 3.40
CA PHE A 65 -9.17 0.02 4.36
C PHE A 65 -8.25 1.25 4.46
N GLY A 66 -7.44 1.52 3.43
CA GLY A 66 -6.65 2.75 3.35
C GLY A 66 -5.24 2.62 3.92
N LYS A 67 -4.61 1.45 3.82
CA LYS A 67 -3.15 1.35 3.99
C LYS A 67 -2.42 1.95 2.79
N ALA A 68 -1.11 2.15 2.94
CA ALA A 68 -0.29 2.83 1.93
C ALA A 68 -0.39 2.22 0.51
N PRO A 69 -0.29 0.89 0.30
CA PRO A 69 -0.39 0.33 -1.05
C PRO A 69 -1.71 0.59 -1.73
N TRP A 70 -2.82 0.55 -0.99
CA TRP A 70 -4.15 0.87 -1.50
C TRP A 70 -4.25 2.33 -1.95
N GLN A 71 -3.71 3.26 -1.17
CA GLN A 71 -3.75 4.68 -1.54
C GLN A 71 -2.93 4.96 -2.80
N VAL A 72 -1.75 4.33 -2.94
CA VAL A 72 -0.95 4.42 -4.18
C VAL A 72 -1.75 3.87 -5.36
N ALA A 73 -2.31 2.66 -5.22
CA ALA A 73 -3.09 2.00 -6.25
C ALA A 73 -4.29 2.82 -6.71
N ARG A 74 -5.08 3.36 -5.76
CA ARG A 74 -6.25 4.19 -6.04
C ARG A 74 -5.90 5.45 -6.83
N LEU A 75 -4.83 6.14 -6.42
CA LEU A 75 -4.39 7.36 -7.10
C LEU A 75 -3.81 7.07 -8.49
N ALA A 76 -2.97 6.04 -8.61
CA ALA A 76 -2.36 5.64 -9.88
C ALA A 76 -3.42 5.24 -10.90
N ARG A 77 -4.42 4.45 -10.50
CA ARG A 77 -5.58 4.10 -11.36
C ARG A 77 -6.36 5.33 -11.81
N GLY A 78 -6.57 6.30 -10.93
CA GLY A 78 -7.20 7.58 -11.29
C GLY A 78 -6.42 8.37 -12.35
N CYS A 79 -5.12 8.11 -12.50
CA CYS A 79 -4.25 8.67 -13.52
C CYS A 79 -4.03 7.74 -14.73
N GLY A 80 -4.67 6.56 -14.76
CA GLY A 80 -4.45 5.56 -15.81
C GLY A 80 -3.08 4.86 -15.75
N VAL A 81 -2.38 4.96 -14.62
CA VAL A 81 -1.04 4.38 -14.41
C VAL A 81 -1.17 2.95 -13.87
N PRO A 82 -0.56 1.94 -14.52
CA PRO A 82 -0.58 0.57 -14.02
C PRO A 82 0.22 0.45 -12.72
N VAL A 83 -0.15 -0.51 -11.86
CA VAL A 83 0.36 -0.64 -10.50
C VAL A 83 0.81 -2.07 -10.22
N ILE A 84 2.05 -2.21 -9.78
CA ILE A 84 2.59 -3.49 -9.28
C ILE A 84 2.89 -3.38 -7.78
N ALA A 85 2.34 -4.31 -6.99
CA ALA A 85 2.68 -4.43 -5.58
C ALA A 85 3.76 -5.50 -5.36
N ILE A 86 4.83 -5.14 -4.66
CA ILE A 86 5.88 -6.05 -4.20
C ILE A 86 5.74 -6.16 -2.67
N VAL A 87 5.34 -7.34 -2.17
CA VAL A 87 4.89 -7.50 -0.78
C VAL A 87 5.62 -8.62 -0.07
N GLY A 88 5.76 -8.50 1.26
CA GLY A 88 6.44 -9.54 2.05
C GLY A 88 5.72 -10.89 1.99
N SER A 89 4.39 -10.86 2.12
CA SER A 89 3.51 -12.03 2.04
C SER A 89 2.10 -11.65 1.60
N LEU A 90 1.35 -12.64 1.12
CA LEU A 90 -0.06 -12.53 0.75
C LEU A 90 -0.89 -13.33 1.76
N ALA A 91 -1.97 -12.73 2.26
CA ALA A 91 -3.00 -13.47 2.97
C ALA A 91 -3.95 -14.18 2.00
N GLU A 92 -4.65 -15.22 2.45
CA GLU A 92 -5.56 -16.00 1.59
C GLU A 92 -6.77 -15.18 1.11
N ASP A 93 -7.21 -14.22 1.92
CA ASP A 93 -8.33 -13.30 1.67
C ASP A 93 -7.96 -12.09 0.80
N CYS A 94 -6.70 -12.00 0.36
CA CYS A 94 -6.15 -10.85 -0.34
C CYS A 94 -6.80 -10.63 -1.72
N ARG A 95 -7.07 -11.71 -2.48
CA ARG A 95 -7.61 -11.63 -3.85
C ARG A 95 -9.05 -11.07 -3.90
N PRO A 96 -10.02 -11.56 -3.11
CA PRO A 96 -11.37 -10.99 -3.08
C PRO A 96 -11.41 -9.53 -2.60
N ALA A 97 -10.56 -9.17 -1.61
CA ALA A 97 -10.62 -7.87 -0.96
C ALA A 97 -10.00 -6.72 -1.75
N LEU A 98 -9.04 -7.03 -2.64
CA LEU A 98 -8.32 -6.01 -3.41
C LEU A 98 -8.85 -5.84 -4.83
N GLY A 99 -9.65 -6.79 -5.33
CA GLY A 99 -10.19 -6.78 -6.69
C GLY A 99 -9.07 -6.53 -7.70
N ASP A 100 -9.31 -5.58 -8.60
CA ASP A 100 -8.34 -5.21 -9.63
C ASP A 100 -7.40 -4.07 -9.21
N ALA A 101 -7.36 -3.66 -7.93
CA ALA A 101 -6.63 -2.46 -7.51
C ALA A 101 -5.15 -2.45 -7.93
N PHE A 102 -4.54 -3.63 -8.08
CA PHE A 102 -3.20 -3.81 -8.61
C PHE A 102 -3.25 -4.65 -9.89
N ASP A 103 -2.50 -4.24 -10.91
CA ASP A 103 -2.33 -5.00 -12.16
C ASP A 103 -1.48 -6.25 -11.95
N ALA A 104 -0.55 -6.21 -10.99
CA ALA A 104 0.16 -7.41 -10.52
C ALA A 104 0.54 -7.30 -9.04
N VAL A 105 0.65 -8.47 -8.40
CA VAL A 105 1.12 -8.58 -7.02
C VAL A 105 2.15 -9.71 -6.93
N VAL A 106 3.32 -9.41 -6.36
CA VAL A 106 4.44 -10.34 -6.24
C VAL A 106 4.89 -10.41 -4.79
N ALA A 107 4.95 -11.64 -4.25
CA ALA A 107 5.58 -11.89 -2.96
C ALA A 107 7.10 -11.89 -3.10
N VAL A 108 7.81 -11.33 -2.11
CA VAL A 108 9.28 -11.25 -2.14
C VAL A 108 9.95 -12.60 -1.89
N THR A 109 9.26 -13.53 -1.22
CA THR A 109 9.78 -14.84 -0.84
C THR A 109 9.81 -15.79 -2.04
N PRO A 110 10.98 -16.25 -2.50
CA PRO A 110 11.08 -17.13 -3.68
C PRO A 110 10.85 -18.61 -3.35
N ARG A 111 10.79 -18.95 -2.06
CA ARG A 111 10.64 -20.31 -1.53
C ARG A 111 10.06 -20.25 -0.12
N ALA A 112 9.67 -21.40 0.42
CA ALA A 112 9.37 -21.53 1.83
C ALA A 112 10.58 -21.11 2.68
N MET A 113 10.32 -20.26 3.68
CA MET A 113 11.29 -19.77 4.65
C MET A 113 10.56 -19.26 5.89
N SER A 114 11.27 -19.20 7.02
CA SER A 114 10.73 -18.61 8.25
C SER A 114 10.61 -17.09 8.12
N VAL A 115 9.74 -16.50 8.94
CA VAL A 115 9.59 -15.04 9.02
C VAL A 115 10.91 -14.38 9.45
N GLY A 116 11.64 -14.99 10.38
CA GLY A 116 12.94 -14.49 10.83
C GLY A 116 13.98 -14.43 9.71
N GLU A 117 14.08 -15.48 8.90
CA GLU A 117 14.97 -15.47 7.72
C GLU A 117 14.53 -14.43 6.69
N ALA A 118 13.23 -14.32 6.43
CA ALA A 118 12.69 -13.34 5.49
C ALA A 118 12.98 -11.90 5.92
N MET A 119 12.81 -11.60 7.21
CA MET A 119 13.13 -10.29 7.78
C MET A 119 14.64 -10.00 7.75
N ALA A 120 15.47 -10.99 8.11
CA ALA A 120 16.92 -10.84 8.08
C ALA A 120 17.48 -10.58 6.68
N GLN A 121 16.78 -11.07 5.64
CA GLN A 121 17.17 -10.89 4.23
C GLN A 121 16.27 -9.90 3.47
N GLY A 122 15.46 -9.10 4.18
CA GLY A 122 14.37 -8.32 3.57
C GLY A 122 14.82 -7.45 2.40
N ALA A 123 15.93 -6.72 2.54
CA ALA A 123 16.46 -5.88 1.47
C ALA A 123 16.83 -6.68 0.21
N LYS A 124 17.49 -7.83 0.39
CA LYS A 124 17.87 -8.73 -0.71
C LYS A 124 16.62 -9.30 -1.39
N LEU A 125 15.66 -9.79 -0.60
CA LEU A 125 14.44 -10.40 -1.14
C LEU A 125 13.59 -9.39 -1.93
N VAL A 126 13.48 -8.15 -1.46
CA VAL A 126 12.81 -7.06 -2.20
C VAL A 126 13.55 -6.75 -3.50
N ALA A 127 14.88 -6.62 -3.47
CA ALA A 127 15.68 -6.35 -4.67
C ALA A 127 15.54 -7.48 -5.71
N ASP A 128 15.68 -8.74 -5.28
CA ASP A 128 15.54 -9.91 -6.15
C ASP A 128 14.12 -9.98 -6.75
N ALA A 129 13.09 -9.61 -5.97
CA ALA A 129 11.69 -9.56 -6.46
C ALA A 129 11.46 -8.44 -7.48
N ALA A 130 12.01 -7.25 -7.23
CA ALA A 130 11.95 -6.13 -8.15
C ALA A 130 12.68 -6.46 -9.47
N GLU A 131 13.83 -7.12 -9.40
CA GLU A 131 14.55 -7.60 -10.58
C GLU A 131 13.69 -8.58 -11.40
N ARG A 132 13.04 -9.56 -10.74
CA ARG A 132 12.14 -10.50 -11.42
C ARG A 132 11.00 -9.77 -12.14
N VAL A 133 10.36 -8.81 -11.46
CA VAL A 133 9.31 -7.98 -12.07
C VAL A 133 9.84 -7.23 -13.29
N ALA A 134 10.98 -6.55 -13.18
CA ALA A 134 11.58 -5.82 -14.28
C ALA A 134 11.89 -6.73 -15.49
N ARG A 135 12.43 -7.94 -15.24
CA ARG A 135 12.69 -8.93 -16.30
C ARG A 135 11.41 -9.36 -17.00
N LEU A 136 10.31 -9.58 -16.26
CA LEU A 136 9.01 -9.92 -16.84
C LEU A 136 8.47 -8.79 -17.72
N LEU A 137 8.58 -7.54 -17.27
CA LEU A 137 8.20 -6.37 -18.07
C LEU A 137 9.02 -6.27 -19.37
N LEU A 138 10.33 -6.52 -19.31
CA LEU A 138 11.18 -6.54 -20.51
C LEU A 138 10.78 -7.65 -21.49
N VAL A 139 10.36 -8.81 -21.01
CA VAL A 139 9.79 -9.88 -21.86
C VAL A 139 8.50 -9.40 -22.52
N GLY A 140 7.57 -8.84 -21.75
CA GLY A 140 6.31 -8.28 -22.27
C GLY A 140 6.54 -7.20 -23.32
N GLY A 141 7.47 -6.27 -23.08
CA GLY A 141 7.83 -5.22 -24.03
C GLY A 141 8.44 -5.74 -25.34
N ARG A 142 9.11 -6.90 -25.34
CA ARG A 142 9.58 -7.55 -26.58
C ARG A 142 8.46 -8.23 -27.34
N LEU A 143 7.48 -8.80 -26.63
CA LEU A 143 6.32 -9.44 -27.25
C LEU A 143 5.41 -8.41 -27.94
N GLY A 144 5.18 -7.25 -27.32
CA GLY A 144 4.34 -6.19 -27.89
C GLY A 144 4.97 -5.40 -29.06
N ARG A 145 6.26 -5.63 -29.38
CA ARG A 145 6.95 -5.01 -30.53
C ARG A 145 6.99 -5.90 -31.78
N ARG A 146 6.51 -7.14 -31.69
CA ARG A 146 6.36 -8.05 -32.82
C ARG A 146 4.98 -7.87 -33.43
#